data_AF-X1TR54-F1
#
_entry.id   AF-X1TR54-F1
#
_cell.length_a   1.000
_cell.length_b   1.000
_cell.length_c   1.000
_cell.angle_alpha   90.00
_cell.angle_beta   90.00
_cell.angle_gamma   90.00
#
_symmetry.space_group_name_H-M   'P 1'
#
loop_
_entity.id
_entity.type
_entity.pdbx_description
1 polymer ?
#
loop_
_entity_poly.entity_id
_entity_poly.type
_entity_poly.pdbx_seq_one_letter_code
_entity_poly.pdbx_strand_id
1 'polypeptide(L)'
;AGATTFTFRNTAGDVNMISINSGGLTPNNPSNYVFAEQTKGDNYGWIRRSSNTVDDVIHGVTLHLHDTTDANGEQLTLTRDIQSVKDKLTKMVDAYNFAVQYIKEKTGFNDVLKTAGLLMGDYVVSTIRQQIRTPLITRTNGFIEDIDTFLTPGHLGFKLDREGVLNLDMNVLDEAIAEDYMGVLAIIGADKTGSSDSNTIEFYGAHSDYTTAGSYKVEVEVIGGVITSAKIRLSTESTYRDATYSGNSNIVTGDSTFDNNGNPVYPENALQ
;
A
#
# COMPACT_ATOMS: atom_id res chain seq x y z
N ALA A 1 35.23 14.90 7.17
CA ALA A 1 33.97 14.14 7.03
C ALA A 1 32.85 15.17 6.97
N GLY A 2 32.26 15.36 5.79
CA GLY A 2 31.22 16.37 5.59
C GLY A 2 29.86 15.76 5.90
N ALA A 3 29.14 16.30 6.88
CA ALA A 3 27.72 16.01 7.02
C ALA A 3 26.99 16.73 5.88
N THR A 4 26.21 16.01 5.08
CA THR A 4 25.25 16.64 4.17
C THR A 4 24.03 17.00 4.99
N THR A 5 23.90 18.27 5.37
CA THR A 5 22.74 18.78 6.11
C THR A 5 21.68 19.23 5.11
N PHE A 6 20.50 18.63 5.17
CA PHE A 6 19.30 19.11 4.49
C PHE A 6 18.49 19.95 5.48
N THR A 7 18.11 21.17 5.10
CA THR A 7 17.27 22.05 5.91
C THR A 7 15.97 22.31 5.16
N PHE A 8 14.86 21.83 5.69
CA PHE A 8 13.54 22.13 5.14
C PHE A 8 13.06 23.47 5.70
N ARG A 9 12.73 24.41 4.83
CA ARG A 9 11.94 25.60 5.22
C ARG A 9 10.48 25.23 5.07
N ASN A 10 9.76 25.11 6.18
CA ASN A 10 8.32 24.89 6.11
C ASN A 10 7.59 26.21 5.84
N THR A 11 6.69 26.18 4.87
CA THR A 11 5.36 26.77 5.01
C THR A 11 4.42 25.58 4.88
N ALA A 12 3.58 25.36 5.90
CA ALA A 12 2.57 24.31 6.04
C ALA A 12 2.36 23.37 4.82
N GLY A 13 2.69 22.09 4.98
CA GLY A 13 2.39 21.06 3.98
C GLY A 13 3.34 19.88 4.07
N ASP A 14 2.83 18.80 4.67
CA ASP A 14 3.21 17.40 4.56
C ASP A 14 4.41 17.04 3.67
N VAL A 15 5.48 16.51 4.28
CA VAL A 15 6.50 15.78 3.54
C VAL A 15 6.17 14.29 3.69
N ASN A 16 5.66 13.67 2.62
CA ASN A 16 5.64 12.21 2.52
C ASN A 16 7.08 11.71 2.59
N MET A 17 7.35 10.81 3.55
CA MET A 17 8.53 9.95 3.70
C MET A 17 9.75 10.30 2.83
N ILE A 18 10.86 10.69 3.46
CA ILE A 18 12.15 10.92 2.79
C ILE A 18 12.53 9.68 1.97
N SER A 19 12.54 9.79 0.63
CA SER A 19 13.14 8.82 -0.28
C SER A 19 14.55 9.27 -0.64
N ILE A 20 15.55 8.42 -0.39
CA ILE A 20 16.94 8.65 -0.80
C ILE A 20 17.25 7.75 -2.00
N ASN A 21 17.62 8.36 -3.13
CA ASN A 21 18.18 7.62 -4.26
C ASN A 21 19.60 7.13 -3.90
N SER A 22 19.72 5.84 -3.58
CA SER A 22 20.97 5.19 -3.20
C SER A 22 22.00 5.12 -4.33
N GLY A 23 21.59 5.29 -5.59
CA GLY A 23 22.48 5.29 -6.76
C GLY A 23 23.40 6.53 -6.85
N GLY A 24 23.09 7.59 -6.11
CA GLY A 24 23.92 8.79 -5.98
C GLY A 24 24.91 8.75 -4.80
N LEU A 25 24.79 7.75 -3.92
CA LEU A 25 25.64 7.61 -2.75
C LEU A 25 26.87 6.77 -3.12
N THR A 26 27.96 7.44 -3.46
CA THR A 26 29.25 6.74 -3.64
C THR A 26 29.75 6.27 -2.26
N PRO A 27 29.87 4.94 -2.01
CA PRO A 27 30.10 4.44 -0.67
C PRO A 27 31.57 4.57 -0.32
N ASN A 28 31.88 5.37 0.70
CA ASN A 28 33.19 5.31 1.37
C ASN A 28 33.09 4.88 2.84
N ASN A 29 31.89 4.84 3.45
CA ASN A 29 31.69 4.22 4.76
C ASN A 29 30.18 4.07 5.09
N PRO A 30 29.61 2.85 5.11
CA PRO A 30 28.17 2.63 5.30
C PRO A 30 27.66 2.84 6.75
N SER A 31 28.52 3.17 7.72
CA SER A 31 28.18 3.09 9.15
C SER A 31 27.89 4.41 9.87
N ASN A 32 27.77 5.57 9.18
CA ASN A 32 27.77 6.86 9.87
C ASN A 32 26.71 7.90 9.44
N TYR A 33 25.58 7.46 8.91
CA TYR A 33 24.44 8.35 8.70
C TYR A 33 23.45 8.21 9.85
N VAL A 34 23.40 9.23 10.72
CA VAL A 34 22.35 9.40 11.74
C VAL A 34 21.29 10.31 11.13
N PHE A 35 20.06 9.83 11.02
CA PHE A 35 18.91 10.68 10.73
C PHE A 35 18.56 11.47 11.99
N ALA A 36 18.69 12.79 11.93
CA ALA A 36 18.18 13.68 12.97
C ALA A 36 17.02 14.47 12.36
N GLU A 37 15.79 14.12 12.73
CA GLU A 37 14.64 14.98 12.48
C GLU A 37 14.71 16.14 13.49
N GLN A 38 14.70 17.39 13.01
CA GLN A 38 14.52 18.52 13.90
C GLN A 38 13.05 18.50 14.36
N THR A 39 12.82 17.96 15.55
CA THR A 39 11.53 18.04 16.24
C THR A 39 11.05 19.49 16.28
N LYS A 40 9.74 19.73 16.14
CA LYS A 40 9.15 21.06 16.32
C LYS A 40 9.48 21.63 17.71
N GLY A 41 10.51 22.47 17.79
CA GLY A 41 10.97 23.15 19.01
C GLY A 41 11.22 24.64 18.76
N ASP A 42 11.53 25.38 19.82
CA ASP A 42 12.04 26.75 19.69
C ASP A 42 13.45 26.78 19.06
N ASN A 43 14.04 27.97 18.91
CA ASN A 43 15.40 28.15 18.37
C ASN A 43 16.51 27.48 19.19
N TYR A 44 16.18 26.84 20.31
CA TYR A 44 17.07 26.08 21.19
C TYR A 44 16.69 24.60 21.29
N GLY A 45 15.70 24.14 20.52
CA GLY A 45 15.23 22.74 20.52
C GLY A 45 14.28 22.38 21.67
N TRP A 46 13.78 23.35 22.44
CA TRP A 46 12.83 23.10 23.52
C TRP A 46 11.40 23.05 23.00
N ILE A 47 10.62 22.14 23.60
CA ILE A 47 9.20 21.96 23.29
C ILE A 47 8.41 22.30 24.53
N ARG A 48 7.44 23.21 24.38
CA ARG A 48 6.51 23.58 25.45
C ARG A 48 5.09 23.15 25.08
N ARG A 49 4.43 22.45 25.98
CA ARG A 49 3.02 22.05 25.85
C ARG A 49 2.27 22.38 27.13
N SER A 50 0.97 22.66 26.99
CA SER A 50 0.06 22.86 28.12
C SER A 50 -0.46 21.54 28.70
N SER A 51 -0.18 20.42 28.03
CA SER A 51 -0.62 19.07 28.38
C SER A 51 0.57 18.11 28.44
N ASN A 52 0.43 17.07 29.26
CA ASN A 52 1.35 15.95 29.34
C ASN A 52 1.12 14.90 28.23
N THR A 53 0.13 15.11 27.35
CA THR A 53 -0.02 14.34 26.11
C THR A 53 0.48 15.20 24.94
N VAL A 54 1.44 14.67 24.18
CA VAL A 54 2.11 15.36 23.08
C VAL A 54 2.03 14.49 21.82
N ASP A 55 1.30 14.94 20.81
CA ASP A 55 0.98 14.16 19.59
C ASP A 55 1.39 14.86 18.28
N ASP A 56 1.99 16.04 18.39
CA ASP A 56 2.24 16.93 17.25
C ASP A 56 3.73 17.18 16.95
N VAL A 57 4.61 16.52 17.73
CA VAL A 57 6.07 16.67 17.69
C VAL A 57 6.73 15.64 16.79
N ILE A 58 6.37 14.36 16.97
CA ILE A 58 6.87 13.24 16.18
C ILE A 58 5.68 12.69 15.41
N HIS A 59 5.79 12.62 14.09
CA HIS A 59 4.69 12.16 13.25
C HIS A 59 4.32 10.70 13.60
N GLY A 60 3.02 10.45 13.79
CA GLY A 60 2.51 9.11 14.12
C GLY A 60 2.82 8.62 15.55
N VAL A 61 3.35 9.48 16.41
CA VAL A 61 3.68 9.12 17.81
C VAL A 61 2.98 10.07 18.77
N THR A 62 2.25 9.49 19.72
CA THR A 62 1.73 10.21 20.89
C THR A 62 2.59 9.87 22.10
N LEU A 63 3.22 10.89 22.69
CA LEU A 63 3.98 10.79 23.92
C LEU A 63 3.11 11.15 25.11
N HIS A 64 3.12 10.30 26.13
CA HIS A 64 2.51 10.57 27.43
C HIS A 64 3.61 10.80 28.47
N LEU A 65 3.70 12.03 28.98
CA LEU A 65 4.70 12.47 29.94
C LEU A 65 4.20 12.18 31.36
N HIS A 66 4.88 11.27 32.06
CA HIS A 66 4.48 10.84 33.40
C HIS A 66 5.29 11.50 34.51
N ASP A 67 6.59 11.75 34.28
CA ASP A 67 7.49 12.36 35.26
C ASP A 67 8.68 13.04 34.56
N THR A 68 9.49 13.77 35.32
CA THR A 68 10.74 14.38 34.84
C THR A 68 11.84 13.33 34.65
N THR A 69 12.60 13.44 33.57
CA THR A 69 13.81 12.63 33.34
C THR A 69 15.01 13.23 34.07
N ASP A 70 16.09 12.47 34.19
CA ASP A 70 17.37 13.00 34.66
C ASP A 70 18.05 13.88 33.58
N ALA A 71 19.26 14.36 33.88
CA ALA A 71 20.04 15.20 32.97
C ALA A 71 20.47 14.48 31.67
N ASN A 72 20.41 13.14 31.63
CA ASN A 72 20.77 12.34 30.46
C ASN A 72 19.56 12.09 29.54
N GLY A 73 18.34 12.30 30.04
CA GLY A 73 17.11 12.02 29.32
C GLY A 73 16.82 10.52 29.19
N GLU A 74 15.80 10.20 28.41
CA GLU A 74 15.37 8.82 28.17
C GLU A 74 15.47 8.46 26.68
N GLN A 75 15.83 7.22 26.38
CA GLN A 75 15.90 6.73 25.00
C GLN A 75 14.54 6.17 24.55
N LEU A 76 13.95 6.78 23.53
CA LEU A 76 12.78 6.24 22.85
C LEU A 76 13.24 5.38 21.67
N THR A 77 12.75 4.14 21.60
CA THR A 77 12.99 3.24 20.46
C THR A 77 11.66 2.90 19.81
N LEU A 78 11.55 3.11 18.50
CA LEU A 78 10.38 2.76 17.70
C LEU A 78 10.72 1.55 16.81
N THR A 79 10.00 0.46 17.00
CA THR A 79 10.18 -0.77 16.20
C THR A 79 8.89 -1.13 15.47
N ARG A 80 9.01 -1.79 14.33
CA ARG A 80 7.86 -2.30 13.59
C ARG A 80 7.18 -3.42 14.37
N ASP A 81 5.86 -3.39 14.44
CA ASP A 81 5.04 -4.46 15.03
C ASP A 81 4.80 -5.58 14.00
N ILE A 82 5.83 -6.39 13.77
CA ILE A 82 5.79 -7.52 12.85
C ILE A 82 4.81 -8.60 13.32
N GLN A 83 4.68 -8.78 14.64
CA GLN A 83 3.83 -9.83 15.20
C GLN A 83 2.35 -9.57 14.91
N SER A 84 1.90 -8.32 15.03
CA SER A 84 0.52 -7.95 14.69
C SER A 84 0.17 -8.23 13.22
N VAL A 85 1.12 -8.04 12.30
CA VAL A 85 0.94 -8.40 10.87
C VAL A 85 0.76 -9.92 10.73
N LYS A 86 1.65 -10.73 11.32
CA LYS A 86 1.56 -12.19 11.29
C LYS A 86 0.25 -12.73 11.86
N ASP A 87 -0.19 -12.17 12.98
CA ASP A 87 -1.44 -12.58 13.64
C ASP A 87 -2.66 -12.27 12.75
N LYS A 88 -2.68 -11.10 12.10
CA LYS A 88 -3.75 -10.72 11.16
C LYS A 88 -3.77 -11.63 9.94
N LEU A 89 -2.61 -11.96 9.38
CA LEU A 89 -2.52 -12.87 8.23
C LEU A 89 -2.96 -14.30 8.60
N THR A 90 -2.60 -14.77 9.79
CA THR A 90 -3.05 -16.07 10.30
C THR A 90 -4.58 -16.11 10.40
N LYS A 91 -5.18 -15.07 10.99
CA LYS A 91 -6.65 -14.95 11.07
C LYS A 91 -7.33 -14.92 9.69
N MET A 92 -6.70 -14.27 8.71
CA MET A 92 -7.19 -14.27 7.33
C MET A 92 -7.17 -15.68 6.73
N VAL A 93 -6.08 -16.44 6.94
CA VAL A 93 -5.95 -17.83 6.50
C VAL A 93 -7.02 -18.72 7.15
N ASP A 94 -7.24 -18.56 8.46
CA ASP A 94 -8.27 -19.30 9.18
C ASP A 94 -9.68 -18.99 8.65
N ALA A 95 -9.99 -17.72 8.41
CA ALA A 95 -11.27 -17.29 7.85
C ALA A 95 -11.50 -17.84 6.44
N TYR A 96 -10.47 -17.84 5.59
CA TYR A 96 -10.50 -18.45 4.26
C TYR A 96 -10.78 -19.96 4.36
N ASN A 97 -10.03 -20.67 5.19
CA ASN A 97 -10.16 -22.13 5.35
C ASN A 97 -11.53 -22.51 5.90
N PHE A 98 -12.06 -21.74 6.85
CA PHE A 98 -13.43 -21.89 7.33
C PHE A 98 -14.45 -21.74 6.19
N ALA A 99 -14.32 -20.71 5.35
CA ALA A 99 -15.21 -20.49 4.22
C ALA A 99 -15.12 -21.64 3.19
N VAL A 100 -13.92 -22.11 2.86
CA VAL A 100 -13.71 -23.24 1.95
C VAL A 100 -14.35 -24.52 2.48
N GLN A 101 -14.15 -24.83 3.77
CA GLN A 101 -14.76 -25.98 4.41
C GLN A 101 -16.29 -25.87 4.39
N TYR A 102 -16.84 -24.72 4.75
CA TYR A 102 -18.28 -24.49 4.76
C TYR A 102 -18.89 -24.65 3.36
N ILE A 103 -18.25 -24.08 2.33
CA ILE A 103 -18.66 -24.24 0.93
C ILE A 103 -18.62 -25.72 0.53
N LYS A 104 -17.55 -26.45 0.88
CA LYS A 104 -17.40 -27.87 0.58
C LYS A 104 -18.50 -28.71 1.23
N GLU A 105 -18.87 -28.42 2.48
CA GLU A 105 -19.96 -29.10 3.18
C GLU A 105 -21.32 -28.86 2.52
N LYS A 106 -21.58 -27.66 2.01
CA LYS A 106 -22.85 -27.31 1.36
C LYS A 106 -22.94 -27.75 -0.10
N THR A 107 -21.82 -27.94 -0.79
CA THR A 107 -21.78 -28.26 -2.23
C THR A 107 -21.34 -29.70 -2.52
N GLY A 108 -20.68 -30.37 -1.58
CA GLY A 108 -20.16 -31.71 -1.74
C GLY A 108 -21.21 -32.80 -1.55
N PHE A 109 -20.86 -34.01 -1.97
CA PHE A 109 -21.63 -35.21 -1.67
C PHE A 109 -21.07 -35.89 -0.42
N ASN A 110 -21.94 -36.24 0.52
CA ASN A 110 -21.54 -37.02 1.70
C ASN A 110 -21.63 -38.52 1.37
N ASP A 111 -20.47 -39.14 1.16
CA ASP A 111 -20.38 -40.55 0.81
C ASP A 111 -20.86 -41.52 1.90
N VAL A 112 -20.89 -41.09 3.16
CA VAL A 112 -21.36 -41.90 4.30
C VAL A 112 -22.87 -41.87 4.40
N LEU A 113 -23.46 -40.68 4.35
CA LEU A 113 -24.92 -40.47 4.44
C LEU A 113 -25.62 -40.70 3.09
N LYS A 114 -24.85 -40.80 1.99
CA LYS A 114 -25.34 -40.85 0.60
C LYS A 114 -26.25 -39.68 0.25
N THR A 115 -25.97 -38.51 0.83
CA THR A 115 -26.74 -37.28 0.63
C THR A 115 -25.92 -36.21 -0.08
N ALA A 116 -26.55 -35.51 -1.01
CA ALA A 116 -26.00 -34.31 -1.63
C ALA A 116 -26.12 -33.12 -0.68
N GLY A 117 -25.11 -32.25 -0.67
CA GLY A 117 -25.21 -30.93 -0.06
C GLY A 117 -26.30 -30.10 -0.73
N LEU A 118 -26.91 -29.21 0.03
CA LEU A 118 -28.06 -28.41 -0.42
C LEU A 118 -27.77 -27.56 -1.68
N LEU A 119 -26.51 -27.14 -1.85
CA LEU A 119 -26.06 -26.27 -2.94
C LEU A 119 -25.20 -27.04 -3.95
N MET A 120 -25.31 -28.37 -4.00
CA MET A 120 -24.59 -29.18 -4.96
C MET A 120 -24.96 -28.77 -6.39
N GLY A 121 -23.96 -28.39 -7.19
CA GLY A 121 -24.15 -27.90 -8.56
C GLY A 121 -24.56 -26.43 -8.69
N ASP A 122 -24.64 -25.68 -7.58
CA ASP A 122 -24.95 -24.25 -7.63
C ASP A 122 -23.80 -23.43 -8.24
N TYR A 123 -24.11 -22.70 -9.32
CA TYR A 123 -23.14 -21.90 -10.05
C TYR A 123 -22.67 -20.66 -9.28
N VAL A 124 -23.55 -20.05 -8.48
CA VAL A 124 -23.24 -18.84 -7.70
C VAL A 124 -22.20 -19.16 -6.64
N VAL A 125 -22.36 -20.27 -5.92
CA VAL A 125 -21.37 -20.72 -4.91
C VAL A 125 -20.02 -21.02 -5.56
N SER A 126 -20.01 -21.64 -6.75
CA SER A 126 -18.76 -21.87 -7.48
C SER A 126 -18.07 -20.56 -7.89
N THR A 127 -18.85 -19.56 -8.30
CA THR A 127 -18.35 -18.23 -8.68
C THR A 127 -17.74 -17.50 -7.49
N ILE A 128 -18.43 -17.50 -6.34
CA ILE A 128 -17.93 -16.88 -5.10
C ILE A 128 -16.60 -17.52 -4.68
N ARG A 129 -16.52 -18.87 -4.69
CA ARG A 129 -15.28 -19.58 -4.36
C ARG A 129 -14.13 -19.16 -5.29
N GLN A 130 -14.39 -19.01 -6.58
CA GLN A 130 -13.38 -18.57 -7.54
C GLN A 130 -12.95 -17.12 -7.29
N GLN A 131 -13.89 -16.23 -6.98
CA GLN A 131 -13.59 -14.82 -6.69
C GLN A 131 -12.72 -14.65 -5.44
N ILE A 132 -12.95 -15.44 -4.39
CA ILE A 132 -12.12 -15.41 -3.17
C ILE A 132 -10.74 -16.03 -3.43
N ARG A 133 -10.68 -17.10 -4.23
CA ARG A 133 -9.42 -17.81 -4.54
C ARG A 133 -8.50 -17.03 -5.47
N THR A 134 -9.05 -16.34 -6.46
CA THR A 134 -8.27 -15.74 -7.57
C THR A 134 -7.17 -14.80 -7.06
N PRO A 135 -7.45 -13.82 -6.17
CA PRO A 135 -6.42 -12.90 -5.69
C PRO A 135 -5.24 -13.58 -4.99
N LEU A 136 -5.43 -14.78 -4.42
CA LEU A 136 -4.38 -15.52 -3.70
C LEU A 136 -3.38 -16.22 -4.63
N ILE A 137 -3.72 -16.42 -5.90
CA ILE A 137 -2.92 -17.20 -6.86
C ILE A 137 -2.47 -16.40 -8.08
N THR A 138 -3.07 -15.24 -8.32
CA THR A 138 -2.70 -14.37 -9.44
C THR A 138 -1.65 -13.36 -9.01
N ARG A 139 -0.94 -12.82 -10.00
CA ARG A 139 -0.16 -11.60 -9.84
C ARG A 139 -1.07 -10.47 -9.35
N THR A 140 -0.57 -9.68 -8.42
CA THR A 140 -1.26 -8.48 -7.94
C THR A 140 -1.31 -7.45 -9.07
N ASN A 141 -2.51 -6.97 -9.40
CA ASN A 141 -2.70 -6.03 -10.48
C ASN A 141 -1.95 -4.71 -10.21
N GLY A 142 -1.28 -4.18 -11.22
CA GLY A 142 -0.51 -2.93 -11.12
C GLY A 142 0.95 -3.12 -10.71
N PHE A 143 1.32 -4.29 -10.15
CA PHE A 143 2.69 -4.58 -9.77
C PHE A 143 3.51 -4.97 -10.99
N ILE A 144 4.69 -4.37 -11.17
CA ILE A 144 5.56 -4.47 -12.34
C ILE A 144 6.85 -5.22 -11.96
N GLU A 145 7.29 -6.10 -12.86
CA GLU A 145 8.54 -6.85 -12.67
C GLU A 145 9.72 -5.87 -12.74
N ASP A 146 10.78 -6.11 -11.96
CA ASP A 146 11.93 -5.23 -11.78
C ASP A 146 11.67 -3.89 -11.06
N ILE A 147 10.41 -3.56 -10.74
CA ILE A 147 10.03 -2.38 -9.95
C ILE A 147 9.61 -2.81 -8.55
N ASP A 148 8.69 -3.77 -8.46
CA ASP A 148 8.16 -4.26 -7.19
C ASP A 148 8.90 -5.52 -6.72
N THR A 149 9.31 -5.52 -5.45
CA THR A 149 10.00 -6.65 -4.80
C THR A 149 9.18 -7.93 -4.84
N PHE A 150 7.87 -7.82 -4.59
CA PHE A 150 6.94 -8.93 -4.58
C PHE A 150 5.83 -8.69 -5.59
N LEU A 151 5.42 -9.74 -6.31
CA LEU A 151 4.40 -9.65 -7.37
C LEU A 151 3.16 -10.49 -7.08
N THR A 152 3.26 -11.46 -6.17
CA THR A 152 2.18 -12.40 -5.86
C THR A 152 2.12 -12.64 -4.36
N PRO A 153 0.95 -13.00 -3.79
CA PRO A 153 0.87 -13.50 -2.42
C PRO A 153 1.74 -14.75 -2.20
N GLY A 154 1.99 -15.53 -3.25
CA GLY A 154 2.90 -16.67 -3.18
C GLY A 154 4.33 -16.30 -2.74
N HIS A 155 4.83 -15.12 -3.12
CA HIS A 155 6.14 -14.64 -2.67
C HIS A 155 6.18 -14.37 -1.16
N LEU A 156 5.01 -14.13 -0.54
CA LEU A 156 4.88 -13.95 0.91
C LEU A 156 4.67 -15.26 1.68
N GLY A 157 4.72 -16.40 0.99
CA GLY A 157 4.54 -17.72 1.61
C GLY A 157 3.11 -18.25 1.58
N PHE A 158 2.15 -17.56 0.94
CA PHE A 158 0.80 -18.10 0.75
C PHE A 158 0.82 -19.26 -0.25
N LYS A 159 0.29 -20.42 0.17
CA LYS A 159 0.26 -21.64 -0.64
C LYS A 159 -1.12 -22.27 -0.58
N LEU A 160 -1.69 -22.59 -1.74
CA LEU A 160 -2.94 -23.33 -1.85
C LEU A 160 -2.66 -24.79 -2.23
N ASP A 161 -3.27 -25.73 -1.52
CA ASP A 161 -3.20 -27.15 -1.87
C ASP A 161 -4.20 -27.53 -2.98
N ARG A 162 -4.29 -28.83 -3.30
CA ARG A 162 -5.17 -29.34 -4.36
C ARG A 162 -6.65 -29.26 -3.96
N GLU A 163 -6.90 -29.30 -2.65
CA GLU A 163 -8.19 -29.24 -2.01
C GLU A 163 -8.69 -27.80 -1.86
N GLY A 164 -7.82 -26.81 -2.09
CA GLY A 164 -8.10 -25.39 -1.98
C GLY A 164 -7.98 -24.86 -0.55
N VAL A 165 -7.25 -25.54 0.33
CA VAL A 165 -6.89 -25.05 1.67
C VAL A 165 -5.67 -24.14 1.54
N LEU A 166 -5.74 -22.98 2.19
CA LEU A 166 -4.66 -22.00 2.23
C LEU A 166 -3.75 -22.28 3.43
N ASN A 167 -2.45 -22.26 3.18
CA ASN A 167 -1.41 -22.28 4.20
C ASN A 167 -0.52 -21.04 4.05
N LEU A 168 0.05 -20.58 5.16
CA LEU A 168 1.02 -19.50 5.21
C LEU A 168 2.34 -20.04 5.78
N ASP A 169 3.37 -20.03 4.94
CA ASP A 169 4.72 -20.40 5.33
C ASP A 169 5.38 -19.26 6.12
N MET A 170 5.39 -19.38 7.45
CA MET A 170 5.89 -18.32 8.34
C MET A 170 7.36 -17.99 8.11
N ASN A 171 8.18 -18.96 7.67
CA ASN A 171 9.59 -18.70 7.40
C ASN A 171 9.75 -17.83 6.15
N VAL A 172 9.00 -18.13 5.08
CA VAL A 172 9.01 -17.31 3.85
C VAL A 172 8.46 -15.92 4.14
N LEU A 173 7.42 -15.81 4.98
CA LEU A 173 6.91 -14.51 5.41
C LEU A 173 7.95 -13.71 6.20
N ASP A 174 8.71 -14.36 7.09
CA ASP A 174 9.79 -13.72 7.84
C ASP A 174 10.92 -13.21 6.95
N GLU A 175 11.31 -14.02 5.96
CA GLU A 175 12.28 -13.63 4.94
C GLU A 175 11.79 -12.44 4.11
N ALA A 176 10.53 -12.48 3.65
CA ALA A 176 9.93 -11.38 2.87
C ALA A 176 9.82 -10.08 3.68
N ILE A 177 9.47 -10.16 4.97
CA ILE A 177 9.41 -9.00 5.88
C ILE A 177 10.79 -8.39 6.12
N ALA A 178 11.82 -9.23 6.23
CA ALA A 178 13.20 -8.79 6.39
C ALA A 178 13.76 -8.15 5.12
N GLU A 179 13.37 -8.67 3.95
CA GLU A 179 13.75 -8.13 2.63
C GLU A 179 13.08 -6.79 2.34
N ASP A 180 11.74 -6.73 2.39
CA ASP A 180 10.99 -5.51 2.10
C ASP A 180 9.62 -5.49 2.80
N TYR A 181 9.59 -4.92 4.01
CA TYR A 181 8.36 -4.76 4.79
C TYR A 181 7.28 -3.95 4.06
N MET A 182 7.65 -2.93 3.30
CA MET A 182 6.65 -2.11 2.59
C MET A 182 6.09 -2.86 1.39
N GLY A 183 6.91 -3.63 0.68
CA GLY A 183 6.48 -4.54 -0.37
C GLY A 183 5.51 -5.61 0.13
N VAL A 184 5.75 -6.17 1.32
CA VAL A 184 4.82 -7.10 2.00
C VAL A 184 3.46 -6.44 2.21
N LEU A 185 3.44 -5.23 2.79
CA LEU A 185 2.20 -4.50 3.02
C LEU A 185 1.48 -4.13 1.72
N ALA A 186 2.22 -3.80 0.66
CA ALA A 186 1.65 -3.50 -0.65
C ALA A 186 0.91 -4.72 -1.23
N ILE A 187 1.47 -5.92 -1.15
CA ILE A 187 0.77 -7.13 -1.63
C ILE A 187 -0.51 -7.42 -0.84
N ILE A 188 -0.51 -7.19 0.47
CA ILE A 188 -1.64 -7.52 1.35
C ILE A 188 -2.73 -6.44 1.31
N GLY A 189 -2.34 -5.18 1.13
CA GLY A 189 -3.17 -4.02 1.44
C GLY A 189 -3.09 -2.88 0.43
N ALA A 190 -2.69 -3.14 -0.82
CA ALA A 190 -2.77 -2.16 -1.90
C ALA A 190 -4.24 -1.82 -2.25
N ASP A 191 -4.89 -1.06 -1.38
CA ASP A 191 -6.17 -0.40 -1.64
C ASP A 191 -5.92 1.10 -1.76
N LYS A 192 -6.30 1.67 -2.90
CA LYS A 192 -6.12 3.11 -3.23
C LYS A 192 -4.66 3.58 -3.18
N THR A 193 -3.71 2.66 -3.29
CA THR A 193 -2.29 2.96 -3.33
C THR A 193 -1.77 2.90 -4.76
N GLY A 194 -0.77 3.72 -5.06
CA GLY A 194 -0.07 3.71 -6.33
C GLY A 194 1.30 4.36 -6.18
N SER A 195 2.14 4.11 -7.16
CA SER A 195 3.45 4.74 -7.31
C SER A 195 3.59 5.29 -8.71
N SER A 196 4.42 6.32 -8.84
CA SER A 196 4.79 6.90 -10.14
C SER A 196 6.25 6.65 -10.41
N ASP A 197 6.59 6.35 -11.66
CA ASP A 197 7.96 6.28 -12.17
C ASP A 197 8.48 7.64 -12.68
N SER A 198 7.67 8.69 -12.56
CA SER A 198 7.98 10.04 -13.01
C SER A 198 8.59 10.89 -11.90
N ASN A 199 9.56 11.74 -12.26
CA ASN A 199 10.11 12.78 -11.38
C ASN A 199 9.24 14.04 -11.31
N THR A 200 8.17 14.12 -12.10
CA THR A 200 7.32 15.32 -12.23
C THR A 200 5.85 15.08 -11.94
N ILE A 201 5.40 13.81 -11.98
CA ILE A 201 4.02 13.42 -11.70
C ILE A 201 4.07 12.43 -10.56
N GLU A 202 3.32 12.68 -9.51
CA GLU A 202 3.19 11.80 -8.36
C GLU A 202 1.78 11.21 -8.33
N PHE A 203 1.65 9.99 -7.82
CA PHE A 203 0.34 9.41 -7.53
C PHE A 203 -0.27 10.16 -6.35
N TYR A 204 -1.50 10.64 -6.51
CA TYR A 204 -2.23 11.33 -5.46
C TYR A 204 -3.31 10.46 -4.84
N GLY A 205 -4.07 9.71 -5.65
CA GLY A 205 -5.13 8.86 -5.12
C GLY A 205 -5.87 8.05 -6.17
N ALA A 206 -6.61 7.05 -5.68
CA ALA A 206 -7.51 6.24 -6.48
C ALA A 206 -8.76 5.89 -5.67
N HIS A 207 -9.85 5.53 -6.36
CA HIS A 207 -11.08 5.08 -5.73
C HIS A 207 -11.17 3.56 -5.77
N SER A 208 -11.46 2.92 -4.62
CA SER A 208 -11.52 1.45 -4.48
C SER A 208 -12.52 0.80 -5.44
N ASP A 209 -13.62 1.51 -5.71
CA ASP A 209 -14.75 0.95 -6.46
C ASP A 209 -14.75 1.36 -7.93
N TYR A 210 -13.98 2.39 -8.30
CA TYR A 210 -14.08 3.02 -9.63
C TYR A 210 -12.79 2.95 -10.43
N THR A 211 -11.64 3.00 -9.75
CA THR A 211 -10.35 2.90 -10.42
C THR A 211 -10.00 1.43 -10.60
N THR A 212 -9.70 1.04 -11.84
CA THR A 212 -9.24 -0.32 -12.12
C THR A 212 -7.78 -0.47 -11.68
N ALA A 213 -7.45 -1.51 -10.92
CA ALA A 213 -6.06 -1.75 -10.56
C ALA A 213 -5.21 -2.08 -11.81
N GLY A 214 -4.06 -1.42 -11.96
CA GLY A 214 -3.20 -1.61 -13.11
C GLY A 214 -2.15 -0.52 -13.26
N SER A 215 -1.32 -0.64 -14.29
CA SER A 215 -0.29 0.34 -14.61
C SER A 215 -0.84 1.33 -15.65
N TYR A 216 -0.73 2.62 -15.38
CA TYR A 216 -1.25 3.68 -16.26
C TYR A 216 -0.11 4.40 -16.97
N LYS A 217 -0.40 4.92 -18.16
CA LYS A 217 0.45 5.87 -18.87
C LYS A 217 -0.22 7.24 -18.82
N VAL A 218 0.51 8.21 -18.30
CA VAL A 218 0.06 9.59 -18.10
C VAL A 218 0.96 10.50 -18.93
N GLU A 219 0.36 11.29 -19.80
CA GLU A 219 1.05 12.31 -20.59
C GLU A 219 0.52 13.69 -20.17
N VAL A 220 1.42 14.59 -19.79
CA VAL A 220 1.07 15.96 -19.37
C VAL A 220 1.93 16.95 -20.14
N GLU A 221 1.31 17.99 -20.65
CA GLU A 221 1.99 19.14 -21.23
C GLU A 221 1.97 20.29 -20.23
N VAL A 222 3.15 20.88 -19.98
CA VAL A 222 3.31 21.98 -19.03
C VAL A 222 3.97 23.17 -19.75
N ILE A 223 3.30 24.31 -19.73
CA ILE A 223 3.81 25.57 -20.30
C ILE A 223 3.80 26.62 -19.20
N GLY A 224 4.98 27.20 -18.91
CA GLY A 224 5.11 28.23 -17.88
C GLY A 224 4.79 27.75 -16.46
N GLY A 225 4.95 26.46 -16.18
CA GLY A 225 4.65 25.86 -14.86
C GLY A 225 3.18 25.52 -14.64
N VAL A 226 2.34 25.63 -15.68
CA VAL A 226 0.91 25.31 -15.65
C VAL A 226 0.62 24.17 -16.62
N ILE A 227 -0.20 23.21 -16.20
CA ILE A 227 -0.69 22.11 -17.04
C ILE A 227 -1.60 22.67 -18.13
N THR A 228 -1.31 22.38 -19.41
CA THR A 228 -2.10 22.80 -20.57
C THR A 228 -2.85 21.65 -21.24
N SER A 229 -2.36 20.42 -21.09
CA SER A 229 -3.09 19.22 -21.47
C SER A 229 -2.65 18.05 -20.60
N ALA A 230 -3.56 17.11 -20.36
CA ALA A 230 -3.27 15.88 -19.65
C ALA A 230 -4.06 14.73 -20.29
N LYS A 231 -3.45 13.57 -20.42
CA LYS A 231 -4.05 12.38 -21.02
C LYS A 231 -3.64 11.13 -20.24
N ILE A 232 -4.58 10.20 -20.08
CA ILE A 232 -4.37 8.96 -19.34
C ILE A 232 -4.85 7.78 -20.18
N ARG A 233 -4.16 6.64 -20.07
CA ARG A 233 -4.66 5.34 -20.49
C ARG A 233 -4.15 4.24 -19.58
N LEU A 234 -4.90 3.14 -19.51
CA LEU A 234 -4.37 1.90 -18.95
C LEU A 234 -3.30 1.34 -19.90
N SER A 235 -2.23 0.76 -19.38
CA SER A 235 -1.09 0.31 -20.21
C SER A 235 -1.48 -0.78 -21.22
N THR A 236 -2.54 -1.53 -20.93
CA THR A 236 -3.10 -2.57 -21.82
C THR A 236 -3.95 -2.02 -22.97
N GLU A 237 -4.28 -0.73 -22.95
CA GLU A 237 -5.08 -0.06 -23.99
C GLU A 237 -4.19 0.77 -24.92
N SER A 238 -4.59 0.93 -26.18
CA SER A 238 -3.81 1.69 -27.17
C SER A 238 -4.18 3.18 -27.25
N THR A 239 -5.35 3.55 -26.76
CA THR A 239 -5.91 4.89 -26.92
C THR A 239 -5.83 5.69 -25.62
N TYR A 240 -5.32 6.91 -25.71
CA TYR A 240 -5.40 7.91 -24.65
C TYR A 240 -6.77 8.56 -24.58
N ARG A 241 -7.17 8.93 -23.36
CA ARG A 241 -8.33 9.78 -23.08
C ARG A 241 -7.89 11.05 -22.39
N ASP A 242 -8.60 12.13 -22.67
CA ASP A 242 -8.31 13.42 -22.05
C ASP A 242 -8.63 13.36 -20.56
N ALA A 243 -7.65 13.75 -19.74
CA ALA A 243 -7.81 13.87 -18.31
C ALA A 243 -8.19 15.30 -17.94
N THR A 244 -9.01 15.44 -16.91
CA THR A 244 -9.32 16.73 -16.33
C THR A 244 -8.14 17.20 -15.47
N TYR A 245 -7.91 18.50 -15.38
CA TYR A 245 -6.85 19.04 -14.53
C TYR A 245 -7.29 20.37 -13.90
N SER A 246 -6.91 20.58 -12.64
CA SER A 246 -7.21 21.81 -11.91
C SER A 246 -5.96 22.67 -11.82
N GLY A 247 -5.96 23.83 -12.48
CA GLY A 247 -4.83 24.76 -12.48
C GLY A 247 -4.49 25.35 -11.11
N ASN A 248 -5.37 25.22 -10.10
CA ASN A 248 -5.13 25.71 -8.75
C ASN A 248 -4.55 24.65 -7.80
N SER A 249 -4.74 23.36 -8.11
CA SER A 249 -4.27 22.25 -7.26
C SER A 249 -3.21 21.38 -7.92
N ASN A 250 -2.89 21.60 -9.20
CA ASN A 250 -1.96 20.79 -9.99
C ASN A 250 -2.30 19.28 -10.00
N ILE A 251 -3.57 18.95 -9.76
CA ILE A 251 -4.07 17.58 -9.78
C ILE A 251 -4.61 17.28 -11.19
N VAL A 252 -4.12 16.20 -11.78
CA VAL A 252 -4.70 15.56 -12.96
C VAL A 252 -5.71 14.53 -12.47
N THR A 253 -6.86 14.39 -13.13
CA THR A 253 -7.88 13.41 -12.75
C THR A 253 -8.40 12.73 -14.00
N GLY A 254 -8.37 11.39 -14.00
CA GLY A 254 -8.85 10.57 -15.10
C GLY A 254 -10.33 10.78 -15.44
N ASP A 255 -10.74 10.25 -16.59
CA ASP A 255 -12.11 10.38 -17.08
C ASP A 255 -13.09 9.79 -16.05
N SER A 256 -13.88 10.68 -15.45
CA SER A 256 -14.80 10.35 -14.35
C SER A 256 -16.23 10.09 -14.85
N THR A 257 -16.39 9.68 -16.11
CA THR A 257 -17.71 9.35 -16.68
C THR A 257 -18.24 8.02 -16.14
N PHE A 258 -19.56 8.00 -15.91
CA PHE A 258 -20.33 6.84 -15.48
C PHE A 258 -21.38 6.49 -16.54
N ASP A 259 -21.66 5.20 -16.70
CA ASP A 259 -22.77 4.73 -17.51
C ASP A 259 -24.13 4.95 -16.81
N ASN A 260 -25.24 4.64 -17.50
CA ASN A 260 -26.59 4.76 -16.94
C ASN A 260 -26.85 3.85 -15.73
N ASN A 261 -25.97 2.87 -15.48
CA ASN A 261 -26.05 1.94 -14.37
C ASN A 261 -25.14 2.35 -13.21
N GLY A 262 -24.42 3.48 -13.32
CA GLY A 262 -23.51 3.98 -12.30
C GLY A 262 -22.15 3.28 -12.28
N ASN A 263 -21.78 2.54 -13.34
CA ASN A 263 -20.44 1.95 -13.45
C ASN A 263 -19.47 2.94 -14.12
N PRO A 264 -18.19 2.97 -13.70
CA PRO A 264 -17.19 3.75 -14.40
C PRO A 264 -17.07 3.29 -15.86
N VAL A 265 -17.08 4.23 -16.80
CA VAL A 265 -16.94 3.91 -18.23
C VAL A 265 -15.50 3.50 -18.57
N TYR A 266 -14.53 4.07 -17.87
CA TYR A 266 -13.10 3.91 -18.16
C TYR A 266 -12.30 3.52 -16.91
N PRO A 267 -11.19 2.79 -17.09
CA PRO A 267 -10.42 2.24 -15.98
C PRO A 267 -9.77 3.32 -15.09
N GLU A 268 -9.45 4.49 -15.61
CA GLU A 268 -8.85 5.61 -14.86
C GLU A 268 -9.85 6.47 -14.09
N ASN A 269 -11.12 6.07 -13.99
CA ASN A 269 -12.12 6.85 -13.27
C ASN A 269 -11.67 7.09 -11.82
N ALA A 270 -11.72 8.36 -11.41
CA ALA A 270 -11.26 8.85 -10.11
C ALA A 270 -9.77 8.56 -9.77
N LEU A 271 -8.95 8.24 -10.77
CA LEU A 271 -7.48 8.20 -10.63
C LEU A 271 -6.92 9.63 -10.62
N GLN A 272 -6.05 9.91 -9.67
CA GLN A 272 -5.40 11.21 -9.47
C GLN A 272 -3.90 11.07 -9.29
#